data_AF-A0A085WHQ4-F1
#
_entry.id   AF-A0A085WHQ4-F1
#
_cell.length_a   1.000
_cell.length_b   1.000
_cell.length_c   1.000
_cell.angle_alpha   90.00
_cell.angle_beta   90.00
_cell.angle_gamma   90.00
#
_symmetry.space_group_name_H-M   'P 1'
#
loop_
_entity.id
_entity.type
_entity.pdbx_description
1 polymer ?
#
loop_
_entity_poly.entity_id
_entity_poly.type
_entity_poly.pdbx_seq_one_letter_code
_entity_poly.pdbx_strand_id
1 'polypeptide(L)'
;MRGASGDVRSVWNAFASQFRWVAGVAGNHDTFGTSRERERFLQQPGLYLMDGEVHEVDGLRLGGVSGIIGRTDKPGRRAEADQLKRIQGVLRQEPEVLVLHEGPDFPPGDLRDNSAIREAVEAREELLVVCVLNVDARAVLLVKA
;
A
#
# COMPACT_ATOMS: atom_id res chain seq x y z
N MET A 1 -6.71 -20.50 -7.05
CA MET A 1 -6.67 -19.50 -8.15
C MET A 1 -5.55 -18.54 -7.80
N ARG A 2 -4.49 -18.41 -8.62
CA ARG A 2 -3.42 -17.42 -8.41
C ARG A 2 -3.84 -16.08 -9.04
N GLY A 3 -3.52 -14.97 -8.38
CA GLY A 3 -4.12 -13.64 -8.58
C GLY A 3 -4.32 -13.22 -10.04
N ALA A 4 -5.58 -13.13 -10.47
CA ALA A 4 -5.92 -12.48 -11.72
C ALA A 4 -5.86 -10.96 -11.53
N SER A 5 -5.17 -10.24 -12.42
CA SER A 5 -5.27 -8.78 -12.45
C SER A 5 -6.71 -8.35 -12.69
N GLY A 6 -7.18 -7.34 -11.97
CA GLY A 6 -8.59 -6.97 -12.01
C GLY A 6 -8.88 -5.58 -11.49
N ASP A 7 -10.03 -5.04 -11.88
CA ASP A 7 -10.50 -3.76 -11.38
C ASP A 7 -11.02 -3.90 -9.96
N VAL A 8 -10.48 -3.08 -9.05
CA VAL A 8 -10.70 -3.22 -7.61
C VAL A 8 -11.59 -2.13 -7.03
N ARG A 9 -12.04 -1.17 -7.86
CA ARG A 9 -12.85 -0.04 -7.40
C ARG A 9 -14.11 -0.49 -6.66
N SER A 10 -14.75 -1.58 -7.10
CA SER A 10 -15.93 -2.14 -6.43
C SER A 10 -15.64 -2.61 -5.01
N VAL A 11 -14.47 -3.19 -4.76
CA VAL A 11 -14.06 -3.65 -3.42
C VAL A 11 -13.77 -2.46 -2.52
N TRP A 12 -13.02 -1.47 -3.01
CA TRP A 12 -12.75 -0.24 -2.27
C TRP A 12 -14.05 0.51 -1.93
N ASN A 13 -14.97 0.62 -2.89
CA ASN A 13 -16.28 1.24 -2.68
C ASN A 13 -17.14 0.45 -1.68
N ALA A 14 -17.06 -0.89 -1.67
CA ALA A 14 -17.75 -1.70 -0.67
C ALA A 14 -17.25 -1.37 0.74
N PHE A 15 -15.94 -1.25 0.95
CA PHE A 15 -15.39 -0.77 2.22
C PHE A 15 -15.80 0.67 2.53
N ALA A 16 -15.72 1.58 1.56
CA ALA A 16 -16.11 2.98 1.76
C ALA A 16 -17.59 3.15 2.16
N SER A 17 -18.44 2.20 1.76
CA SER A 17 -19.86 2.20 2.17
C SER A 17 -20.09 1.81 3.63
N GLN A 18 -19.09 1.17 4.28
CA GLN A 18 -19.22 0.60 5.63
C GLN A 18 -18.32 1.30 6.66
N PHE A 19 -17.25 1.95 6.21
CA PHE A 19 -16.25 2.58 7.05
C PHE A 19 -16.21 4.09 6.81
N ARG A 20 -15.81 4.85 7.83
CA ARG A 20 -15.74 6.32 7.73
C ARG A 20 -14.72 6.76 6.67
N TRP A 21 -13.64 6.01 6.56
CA TRP A 21 -12.63 6.15 5.53
C TRP A 21 -11.94 4.81 5.27
N VAL A 22 -11.30 4.72 4.11
CA VAL A 22 -10.53 3.57 3.63
C VAL A 22 -9.19 4.11 3.15
N ALA A 23 -8.11 3.67 3.79
CA ALA A 23 -6.75 4.01 3.38
C ALA A 23 -5.99 2.73 3.02
N GLY A 24 -5.26 2.74 1.92
CA GLY A 24 -4.54 1.55 1.48
C GLY A 24 -3.66 1.81 0.27
N VAL A 25 -3.08 0.73 -0.23
CA VAL A 25 -2.18 0.76 -1.38
C VAL A 25 -2.65 -0.24 -2.44
N ALA A 26 -2.33 0.02 -3.70
CA ALA A 26 -2.61 -0.92 -4.78
C ALA A 26 -1.61 -2.08 -4.75
N GLY A 27 -2.11 -3.30 -4.90
CA GLY A 27 -1.27 -4.46 -5.17
C GLY A 27 -0.77 -4.52 -6.61
N ASN A 28 0.14 -5.46 -6.88
CA ASN A 28 0.71 -5.60 -8.22
C ASN A 28 -0.28 -6.14 -9.28
N HIS A 29 -1.45 -6.60 -8.86
CA HIS A 29 -2.53 -7.08 -9.72
C HIS A 29 -3.73 -6.12 -9.80
N ASP A 30 -3.74 -5.08 -8.97
CA ASP A 30 -4.87 -4.18 -8.89
C ASP A 30 -4.88 -3.19 -10.07
N THR A 31 -6.05 -2.98 -10.63
CA THR A 31 -6.32 -1.93 -11.63
C THR A 31 -7.50 -1.07 -11.17
N PHE A 32 -7.62 0.13 -11.71
CA PHE A 32 -8.63 1.12 -11.30
C PHE A 32 -9.39 1.69 -12.51
N GLY A 33 -9.65 0.84 -13.51
CA GLY A 33 -10.29 1.23 -14.76
C GLY A 33 -9.41 2.11 -15.64
N THR A 34 -10.06 2.90 -16.49
CA THR A 34 -9.43 3.94 -17.31
C THR A 34 -8.87 5.10 -16.47
N SER A 35 -8.01 5.94 -17.04
CA SER A 35 -7.47 7.11 -16.32
C SER A 35 -8.55 8.04 -15.76
N ARG A 36 -9.63 8.26 -16.53
CA ARG A 36 -10.78 9.09 -16.10
C ARG A 36 -11.55 8.45 -14.95
N GLU A 37 -11.71 7.13 -15.02
CA GLU A 37 -12.36 6.37 -13.97
C GLU A 37 -11.55 6.34 -12.68
N ARG A 38 -10.23 6.18 -12.79
CA ARG A 38 -9.29 6.28 -11.67
C ARG A 38 -9.32 7.67 -11.04
N GLU A 39 -9.28 8.73 -11.85
CA GLU A 39 -9.36 10.11 -11.34
C GLU A 39 -10.65 10.34 -10.55
N ARG A 40 -11.80 9.94 -11.10
CA ARG A 40 -13.09 10.01 -10.39
C ARG A 40 -13.08 9.18 -9.11
N PHE A 41 -12.49 7.99 -9.16
CA PHE A 41 -12.39 7.12 -8.00
C PHE A 41 -11.57 7.78 -6.87
N LEU A 42 -10.46 8.43 -7.19
CA LEU A 42 -9.59 9.14 -6.24
C LEU A 42 -10.20 10.43 -5.69
N GLN A 43 -11.22 10.99 -6.34
CA GLN A 43 -11.95 12.17 -5.85
C GLN A 43 -13.06 11.84 -4.84
N GLN A 44 -13.33 10.56 -4.59
CA GLN A 44 -14.35 10.17 -3.62
C GLN A 44 -13.92 10.51 -2.19
N PRO A 45 -14.75 11.19 -1.39
CA PRO A 45 -14.45 11.48 0.01
C PRO A 45 -14.19 10.21 0.82
N GLY A 46 -13.20 10.25 1.70
CA GLY A 46 -12.87 9.13 2.59
C GLY A 46 -12.12 7.97 1.90
N LEU A 47 -11.71 8.10 0.64
CA LEU A 47 -10.81 7.15 -0.01
C LEU A 47 -9.39 7.71 -0.12
N TYR A 48 -8.42 6.96 0.40
CA TYR A 48 -7.01 7.31 0.40
C TYR A 48 -6.20 6.16 -0.24
N LEU A 49 -6.09 6.16 -1.57
CA LEU A 49 -5.20 5.26 -2.30
C LEU A 49 -3.80 5.87 -2.38
N MET A 50 -2.84 5.29 -1.66
CA MET A 50 -1.53 5.87 -1.43
C MET A 50 -0.43 5.29 -2.34
N ASP A 51 0.41 6.15 -2.92
CA ASP A 51 1.60 5.76 -3.69
C ASP A 51 2.78 6.75 -3.60
N GLY A 52 3.18 7.10 -2.37
CA GLY A 52 4.29 8.04 -2.12
C GLY A 52 3.94 9.22 -1.21
N GLU A 53 2.68 9.31 -0.78
CA GLU A 53 2.15 10.37 0.06
C GLU A 53 1.84 9.89 1.48
N VAL A 54 1.72 10.88 2.39
CA VAL A 54 1.18 10.73 3.73
C VAL A 54 -0.10 11.55 3.85
N HIS A 55 -1.15 10.96 4.40
CA HIS A 55 -2.40 11.61 4.75
C HIS A 55 -2.59 11.65 6.26
N GLU A 56 -2.99 12.78 6.80
CA GLU A 56 -3.49 12.87 8.17
C GLU A 56 -4.99 12.64 8.17
N VAL A 57 -5.43 11.57 8.84
CA VAL A 57 -6.84 11.15 8.87
C VAL A 57 -7.20 10.85 10.32
N ASP A 58 -8.15 11.60 10.88
CA ASP A 58 -8.57 11.49 12.29
C ASP A 58 -7.40 11.56 13.29
N GLY A 59 -6.40 12.41 13.00
CA GLY A 59 -5.22 12.61 13.85
C GLY A 59 -4.14 11.53 13.69
N LEU A 60 -4.31 10.59 12.76
CA LEU A 60 -3.34 9.55 12.45
C LEU A 60 -2.65 9.83 11.11
N ARG A 61 -1.31 9.77 11.09
CA ARG A 61 -0.50 10.00 9.89
C ARG A 61 -0.24 8.70 9.15
N LEU A 62 -0.98 8.50 8.06
CA LEU A 62 -0.97 7.31 7.23
C LEU A 62 -0.11 7.53 5.99
N GLY A 63 0.98 6.78 5.84
CA GLY A 63 1.78 6.74 4.63
C GLY A 63 1.57 5.44 3.85
N GLY A 64 1.77 5.46 2.54
CA GLY A 64 1.70 4.21 1.77
C GLY A 64 2.45 4.24 0.45
N VAL A 65 2.92 3.06 0.04
CA VAL A 65 3.55 2.81 -1.26
C VAL A 65 2.90 1.61 -1.94
N SER A 66 2.39 1.83 -3.15
CA SER A 66 1.76 0.78 -3.96
C SER A 66 2.79 -0.10 -4.66
N GLY A 67 2.34 -1.27 -5.13
CA GLY A 67 3.12 -2.19 -5.94
C GLY A 67 4.24 -2.90 -5.19
N ILE A 68 5.07 -3.61 -5.94
CA ILE A 68 6.16 -4.46 -5.44
C ILE A 68 7.45 -4.25 -6.22
N ILE A 69 8.56 -4.74 -5.67
CA ILE A 69 9.82 -4.90 -6.36
C ILE A 69 9.71 -6.04 -7.38
N GLY A 70 10.20 -5.79 -8.60
CA GLY A 70 10.31 -6.83 -9.61
C GLY A 70 10.43 -6.28 -11.02
N ARG A 71 10.04 -7.13 -11.99
CA ARG A 71 10.13 -6.82 -13.41
C ARG A 71 9.27 -5.60 -13.79
N THR A 72 9.92 -4.55 -14.29
CA THR A 72 9.29 -3.27 -14.67
C THR A 72 8.40 -3.34 -15.91
N ASP A 73 8.48 -4.42 -16.68
CA ASP A 73 7.58 -4.67 -17.82
C ASP A 73 6.23 -5.29 -17.39
N LYS A 74 6.04 -5.56 -16.09
CA LYS A 74 4.79 -6.05 -15.52
C LYS A 74 4.08 -4.94 -14.73
N PRO A 75 2.73 -4.85 -14.81
CA PRO A 75 1.96 -3.89 -14.02
C PRO A 75 2.23 -4.01 -12.52
N GLY A 76 2.19 -2.85 -11.83
CA GLY A 76 2.30 -2.78 -10.38
C GLY A 76 3.63 -3.29 -9.82
N ARG A 77 4.69 -3.30 -10.65
CA ARG A 77 6.05 -3.63 -10.26
C ARG A 77 7.01 -2.49 -10.59
N ARG A 78 8.03 -2.30 -9.75
CA ARG A 78 9.10 -1.31 -9.94
C ARG A 78 10.46 -1.95 -9.77
N ALA A 79 11.48 -1.29 -10.32
CA ALA A 79 12.85 -1.61 -9.97
C ALA A 79 13.06 -1.38 -8.47
N GLU A 80 13.91 -2.18 -7.85
CA GLU A 80 14.18 -2.13 -6.42
C GLU A 80 14.53 -0.72 -5.93
N ALA A 81 15.49 -0.07 -6.60
CA ALA A 81 15.91 1.29 -6.26
C ALA A 81 14.75 2.31 -6.31
N ASP A 82 13.82 2.17 -7.26
CA ASP A 82 12.67 3.07 -7.37
C ASP A 82 11.65 2.83 -6.26
N GLN A 83 11.41 1.56 -5.90
CA GLN A 83 10.52 1.21 -4.79
C GLN A 83 11.08 1.73 -3.46
N LEU A 84 12.35 1.44 -3.18
CA LEU A 84 13.01 1.88 -1.95
C LEU A 84 13.07 3.40 -1.85
N LYS A 85 13.34 4.10 -2.96
CA LYS A 85 13.31 5.57 -2.99
C LYS A 85 11.94 6.13 -2.62
N ARG A 86 10.84 5.49 -3.06
CA ARG A 86 9.48 5.88 -2.69
C ARG A 86 9.20 5.60 -1.21
N ILE A 87 9.55 4.42 -0.71
CA ILE A 87 9.40 4.06 0.72
C ILE A 87 10.15 5.07 1.59
N GLN A 88 11.42 5.35 1.28
CA GLN A 88 12.19 6.37 1.99
C GLN A 88 11.59 7.78 1.87
N GLY A 89 10.97 8.10 0.74
CA GLY A 89 10.24 9.36 0.55
C GLY A 89 9.05 9.50 1.48
N VAL A 90 8.29 8.42 1.68
CA VAL A 90 7.20 8.37 2.66
C VAL A 90 7.75 8.41 4.09
N LEU A 91 8.77 7.63 4.41
CA LEU A 91 9.38 7.61 5.75
C LEU A 91 9.96 8.97 6.18
N ARG A 92 10.49 9.78 5.25
CA ARG A 92 10.95 11.16 5.51
C ARG A 92 9.80 12.11 5.85
N GLN A 93 8.58 11.78 5.46
CA GLN A 93 7.39 12.50 5.86
C GLN A 93 6.89 12.04 7.25
N GLU A 94 7.57 11.13 7.94
CA GLU A 94 7.28 10.72 9.33
C GLU A 94 5.86 10.17 9.57
N PRO A 95 5.37 9.20 8.77
CA PRO A 95 4.10 8.54 9.07
C PRO A 95 4.18 7.77 10.39
N GLU A 96 3.03 7.61 11.04
CA GLU A 96 2.86 6.72 12.19
C GLU A 96 2.50 5.30 11.73
N VAL A 97 1.79 5.19 10.60
CA VAL A 97 1.47 3.91 9.96
C VAL A 97 1.96 3.94 8.52
N LEU A 98 2.77 2.95 8.14
CA LEU A 98 3.19 2.72 6.76
C LEU A 98 2.47 1.49 6.20
N VAL A 99 1.68 1.69 5.15
CA VAL A 99 0.98 0.63 4.44
C VAL A 99 1.78 0.22 3.20
N LEU A 100 2.10 -1.06 3.07
CA LEU A 100 2.84 -1.63 1.94
C LEU A 100 2.11 -2.86 1.39
N HIS A 101 2.25 -3.12 0.10
CA HIS A 101 1.81 -4.39 -0.47
C HIS A 101 2.88 -5.47 -0.27
N GLU A 102 4.11 -5.21 -0.71
CA GLU A 102 5.27 -6.04 -0.38
C GLU A 102 5.90 -5.57 0.94
N GLY A 103 5.94 -6.45 1.94
CA GLY A 103 6.42 -6.16 3.27
C GLY A 103 7.92 -6.42 3.48
N PRO A 104 8.42 -6.12 4.70
CA PRO A 104 9.70 -6.64 5.15
C PRO A 104 9.63 -8.16 5.35
N ASP A 105 10.71 -8.87 5.07
CA ASP A 105 10.84 -10.26 5.50
C ASP A 105 10.93 -10.38 7.03
N PHE A 106 10.64 -11.57 7.56
CA PHE A 106 10.73 -11.86 8.98
C PHE A 106 11.47 -13.18 9.19
N PRO A 107 12.82 -13.15 9.27
CA PRO A 107 13.64 -14.35 9.39
C PRO A 107 13.26 -15.29 10.55
N PRO A 108 12.88 -14.79 11.75
CA PRO A 108 12.47 -15.68 12.85
C PRO A 108 11.22 -16.52 12.55
N GLY A 109 10.40 -16.13 11.56
CA GLY A 109 9.19 -16.84 11.16
C GLY A 109 9.22 -17.43 9.75
N ASP A 110 10.39 -17.49 9.09
CA ASP A 110 10.57 -17.92 7.68
C ASP A 110 9.63 -17.20 6.69
N LEU A 111 9.30 -15.93 6.97
CA LEU A 111 8.55 -15.09 6.03
C LEU A 111 9.54 -14.49 5.03
N ARG A 112 9.40 -14.85 3.75
CA ARG A 112 10.37 -14.58 2.68
C ARG A 112 10.03 -13.34 1.84
N ASP A 113 9.55 -12.29 2.48
CA ASP A 113 9.34 -11.01 1.78
C ASP A 113 10.70 -10.32 1.54
N ASN A 114 10.83 -9.01 1.71
CA ASN A 114 11.99 -8.28 1.20
C ASN A 114 12.92 -7.72 2.30
N SER A 115 14.17 -8.19 2.34
CA SER A 115 15.17 -7.73 3.32
C SER A 115 15.56 -6.27 3.15
N ALA A 116 15.56 -5.74 1.93
CA ALA A 116 15.84 -4.33 1.70
C ALA A 116 14.71 -3.43 2.22
N ILE A 117 13.45 -3.92 2.21
CA ILE A 117 12.34 -3.23 2.84
C ILE A 117 12.48 -3.27 4.37
N ARG A 118 12.85 -4.43 4.94
CA ARG A 118 13.12 -4.57 6.38
C ARG A 118 14.17 -3.56 6.85
N GLU A 119 15.32 -3.52 6.19
CA GLU A 119 16.40 -2.57 6.52
C GLU A 119 15.96 -1.11 6.44
N ALA A 120 15.05 -0.78 5.51
CA ALA A 120 14.52 0.57 5.37
C ALA A 120 13.57 0.99 6.50
N VAL A 121 12.82 0.05 7.10
CA VAL A 121 11.78 0.35 8.11
C VAL A 121 12.24 0.13 9.55
N GLU A 122 13.20 -0.77 9.79
CA GLU A 122 13.71 -1.09 11.14
C GLU A 122 14.38 0.10 11.84
N ALA A 123 14.79 1.13 11.10
CA ALA A 123 15.37 2.35 11.66
C ALA A 123 14.36 3.27 12.39
N ARG A 124 13.07 2.89 12.45
CA ARG A 124 12.00 3.70 13.07
C ARG A 124 11.29 2.90 14.17
N GLU A 125 11.51 3.27 15.43
CA GLU A 125 10.96 2.55 16.58
C GLU A 125 9.44 2.69 16.76
N GLU A 126 8.85 3.83 16.39
CA GLU A 126 7.42 4.13 16.60
C GLU A 126 6.54 3.86 15.36
N LEU A 127 7.10 3.28 14.30
CA LEU A 127 6.39 3.06 13.04
C LEU A 127 5.63 1.72 13.05
N LEU A 128 4.32 1.76 12.84
CA LEU A 128 3.54 0.57 12.52
C LEU A 128 3.61 0.26 11.02
N VAL A 129 4.13 -0.91 10.64
CA VAL A 129 4.10 -1.37 9.24
C VAL A 129 2.95 -2.34 9.05
N VAL A 130 2.05 -2.03 8.11
CA VAL A 130 0.94 -2.90 7.69
C VAL A 130 1.23 -3.41 6.28
N CYS A 131 1.43 -4.72 6.15
CA CYS A 131 1.68 -5.37 4.87
C CYS A 131 0.96 -6.71 4.74
N VAL A 132 0.95 -7.25 3.52
CA VAL A 132 0.26 -8.49 3.20
C VAL A 132 1.26 -9.59 2.92
N LEU A 133 1.23 -10.62 3.77
CA LEU A 133 2.03 -11.83 3.63
C LEU A 133 1.46 -12.68 2.48
N ASN A 134 2.30 -13.03 1.51
CA ASN A 134 1.97 -13.58 0.19
C ASN A 134 1.41 -12.55 -0.82
N VAL A 135 2.12 -12.47 -1.96
CA VAL A 135 2.00 -11.61 -3.16
C VAL A 135 0.62 -11.39 -3.79
N ASP A 136 -0.49 -11.88 -3.23
CA ASP A 136 -1.84 -11.81 -3.82
C ASP A 136 -2.92 -11.19 -2.91
N ALA A 137 -2.58 -10.70 -1.71
CA ALA A 137 -3.54 -10.03 -0.79
C ALA A 137 -3.37 -8.50 -0.80
N ARG A 138 -4.37 -7.72 -0.38
CA ARG A 138 -4.31 -6.23 -0.35
C ARG A 138 -4.10 -5.72 1.08
N ALA A 139 -3.23 -4.73 1.27
CA ALA A 139 -3.10 -4.02 2.55
C ALA A 139 -4.03 -2.80 2.58
N VAL A 140 -4.99 -2.82 3.49
CA VAL A 140 -5.95 -1.74 3.72
C VAL A 140 -6.12 -1.56 5.22
N LEU A 141 -6.04 -0.32 5.69
CA LEU A 141 -6.42 0.08 7.04
C LEU A 141 -7.86 0.59 7.01
N LEU A 142 -8.70 0.04 7.88
CA LEU A 142 -10.12 0.32 7.98
C LEU A 142 -10.45 0.78 9.41
N VAL A 143 -11.13 1.92 9.56
CA VAL A 143 -11.61 2.41 10.86
C VAL A 143 -13.13 2.58 10.84
N LYS A 144 -13.79 1.94 11.81
CA LYS A 144 -15.25 1.97 11.99
C LYS A 144 -15.60 3.00 13.08
N ALA A 145 -16.73 3.69 12.89
CA ALA A 145 -17.31 4.58 13.91
C ALA A 145 -18.01 3.77 15.03
#